data_AF-A0A5Q3LBU9-F1
#
_entry.id   AF-A0A5Q3LBU9-F1
#
_cell.length_a   1.000
_cell.length_b   1.000
_cell.length_c   1.000
_cell.angle_alpha   90.00
_cell.angle_beta   90.00
_cell.angle_gamma   90.00
#
_symmetry.space_group_name_H-M   'P 1'
#
loop_
_entity.id
_entity.type
_entity.pdbx_description
1 polymer ?
#
loop_
_entity_poly.entity_id
_entity_poly.type
_entity_poly.pdbx_seq_one_letter_code
_entity_poly.pdbx_strand_id
1 'polypeptide(L)'
;MNEIWFDPSLYAWIPGTVYGTTLGIFGGISGGLASTGKAKSFILGVWIFYLLVAILFLGISLFAFLSGQPYGIWYGFGLPGLLGIILCPILLRTVKQNYRIAEERRMQAADL
;
A
#
# COMPACT_ATOMS: atom_id res chain seq x y z
N MET A 1 34.14 -6.26 0.44
CA MET A 1 33.10 -5.62 -0.39
C MET A 1 31.86 -6.48 -0.24
N ASN A 2 30.75 -5.91 0.22
CA ASN A 2 29.48 -6.65 0.21
C ASN A 2 29.07 -6.88 -1.25
N GLU A 3 28.64 -8.09 -1.55
CA GLU A 3 28.11 -8.41 -2.87
C GLU A 3 26.85 -7.57 -3.12
N ILE A 4 26.79 -6.98 -4.31
CA ILE A 4 25.63 -6.20 -4.76
C ILE A 4 24.49 -7.20 -4.99
N TRP A 5 23.35 -7.00 -4.33
CA TRP A 5 22.26 -8.00 -4.37
C TRP A 5 21.66 -8.17 -5.78
N PHE A 6 21.54 -7.08 -6.53
CA PHE A 6 21.06 -7.06 -7.91
C PHE A 6 21.54 -5.80 -8.62
N ASP A 7 21.56 -5.83 -9.95
CA ASP A 7 21.94 -4.67 -10.77
C ASP A 7 21.00 -3.47 -10.50
N PRO A 8 21.49 -2.39 -9.86
CA PRO A 8 20.65 -1.26 -9.50
C PRO A 8 20.17 -0.47 -10.72
N SER A 9 20.89 -0.54 -11.85
CA SER A 9 20.53 0.18 -13.07
C SER A 9 19.39 -0.48 -13.83
N LEU A 10 19.30 -1.81 -13.76
CA LEU A 10 18.30 -2.60 -14.48
C LEU A 10 17.04 -2.88 -13.66
N TYR A 11 17.17 -3.08 -12.34
CA TYR A 11 16.08 -3.70 -11.54
C TYR A 11 15.54 -2.86 -10.39
N ALA A 12 16.17 -1.73 -10.04
CA ALA A 12 15.76 -0.91 -8.89
C ALA A 12 14.33 -0.32 -8.99
N TRP A 13 13.77 -0.21 -10.21
CA TRP A 13 12.42 0.32 -10.43
C TRP A 13 11.32 -0.69 -10.13
N ILE A 14 11.63 -2.01 -10.16
CA ILE A 14 10.63 -3.08 -10.08
C ILE A 14 9.81 -3.03 -8.78
N PRO A 15 10.42 -2.95 -7.57
CA PRO A 15 9.65 -2.94 -6.33
C PRO A 15 8.65 -1.79 -6.28
N GLY A 16 9.09 -0.60 -6.71
CA GLY A 16 8.26 0.60 -6.73
C GLY A 16 7.10 0.50 -7.72
N THR A 17 7.36 0.09 -8.95
CA THR A 17 6.34 -0.01 -9.99
C THR A 17 5.31 -1.10 -9.67
N VAL A 18 5.75 -2.30 -9.27
CA VAL A 18 4.83 -3.40 -8.96
C VAL A 18 3.94 -3.04 -7.77
N TYR A 19 4.54 -2.53 -6.69
CA TYR A 19 3.79 -2.12 -5.51
C TYR A 19 2.83 -0.96 -5.83
N GLY A 20 3.32 0.10 -6.48
CA GLY A 20 2.53 1.30 -6.78
C GLY A 20 1.37 1.02 -7.74
N THR A 21 1.61 0.28 -8.82
CA THR A 21 0.57 -0.04 -9.82
C THR A 21 -0.52 -0.93 -9.22
N THR A 22 -0.15 -1.98 -8.49
CA THR A 22 -1.14 -2.87 -7.86
C THR A 22 -1.93 -2.14 -6.76
N LEU A 23 -1.27 -1.31 -5.95
CA LEU A 23 -1.92 -0.47 -4.95
C LEU A 23 -2.88 0.54 -5.60
N GLY A 24 -2.49 1.17 -6.70
CA GLY A 24 -3.34 2.13 -7.43
C GLY A 24 -4.61 1.48 -8.00
N ILE A 25 -4.47 0.33 -8.66
CA ILE A 25 -5.59 -0.45 -9.18
C ILE A 25 -6.53 -0.86 -8.03
N PHE A 26 -5.95 -1.39 -6.95
CA PHE A 26 -6.72 -1.79 -5.77
C PHE A 26 -7.41 -0.58 -5.11
N GLY A 27 -6.77 0.58 -5.07
CA GLY A 27 -7.34 1.84 -4.60
C GLY A 27 -8.61 2.19 -5.37
N GLY A 28 -8.57 2.14 -6.70
CA GLY A 28 -9.74 2.38 -7.55
C GLY A 28 -10.88 1.39 -7.30
N ILE A 29 -10.58 0.09 -7.24
CA ILE A 29 -11.57 -0.96 -6.95
C ILE A 29 -12.19 -0.77 -5.56
N SER A 30 -11.36 -0.45 -4.55
CA SER A 30 -11.82 -0.26 -3.18
C SER A 30 -12.74 0.94 -3.04
N GLY A 31 -12.49 2.04 -3.77
CA GLY A 31 -13.38 3.20 -3.80
C GLY A 31 -14.76 2.87 -4.35
N GLY A 32 -14.83 2.11 -5.46
CA GLY A 32 -16.08 1.64 -6.05
C GLY A 32 -16.86 0.72 -5.10
N LEU A 33 -16.21 -0.32 -4.57
CA LEU A 33 -16.88 -1.29 -3.69
C LEU A 33 -17.29 -0.69 -2.34
N ALA A 34 -16.51 0.25 -1.78
CA ALA A 34 -16.85 0.92 -0.53
C ALA A 34 -18.17 1.71 -0.63
N SER A 35 -18.46 2.32 -1.78
CA SER A 35 -19.72 3.04 -2.03
C SER A 35 -20.97 2.13 -1.93
N THR A 36 -20.80 0.83 -2.19
CA THR A 36 -21.87 -0.17 -2.16
C THR A 36 -22.01 -0.89 -0.83
N GLY A 37 -21.12 -0.61 0.14
CA GLY A 37 -21.09 -1.31 1.44
C GLY A 37 -20.63 -2.77 1.38
N LYS A 38 -20.24 -3.29 0.20
CA LYS A 38 -19.87 -4.71 0.01
C LYS A 38 -18.40 -5.00 0.37
N ALA A 39 -18.12 -6.25 0.73
CA ALA A 39 -16.77 -6.80 0.92
C ALA A 39 -15.87 -6.03 1.92
N LYS A 40 -16.46 -5.38 2.92
CA LYS A 40 -15.76 -4.53 3.89
C LYS A 40 -14.55 -5.20 4.54
N SER A 41 -14.72 -6.39 5.11
CA SER A 41 -13.62 -7.09 5.80
C SER A 41 -12.46 -7.42 4.86
N PHE A 42 -12.76 -7.91 3.65
CA PHE A 42 -11.75 -8.21 2.63
C PHE A 42 -10.97 -6.95 2.22
N ILE A 43 -11.68 -5.86 1.88
CA ILE A 43 -11.02 -4.62 1.43
C ILE A 43 -10.14 -4.03 2.54
N LEU A 44 -10.63 -3.96 3.77
CA LEU A 44 -9.84 -3.48 4.90
C LEU A 44 -8.63 -4.38 5.19
N GLY A 45 -8.79 -5.70 5.05
CA GLY A 45 -7.70 -6.67 5.19
C GLY A 45 -6.61 -6.46 4.14
N VAL A 46 -6.99 -6.25 2.88
CA VAL A 46 -6.03 -5.99 1.78
C VAL A 46 -5.29 -4.66 1.97
N TRP A 47 -5.96 -3.60 2.45
CA TRP A 47 -5.28 -2.35 2.83
C TRP A 47 -4.24 -2.55 3.93
N ILE A 48 -4.54 -3.37 4.95
CA ILE A 48 -3.58 -3.72 6.00
C ILE A 48 -2.42 -4.53 5.42
N PHE A 49 -2.69 -5.47 4.52
CA PHE A 49 -1.66 -6.22 3.82
C PHE A 49 -0.69 -5.30 3.06
N TYR A 50 -1.20 -4.35 2.27
CA TYR A 50 -0.35 -3.36 1.59
C TYR A 50 0.50 -2.54 2.57
N LEU A 51 -0.08 -2.13 3.71
CA LEU A 51 0.66 -1.43 4.75
C LEU A 51 1.80 -2.29 5.33
N LEU A 52 1.56 -3.59 5.58
CA LEU A 52 2.60 -4.50 6.06
C LEU A 52 3.72 -4.69 5.04
N VAL A 53 3.38 -4.80 3.75
CA VAL A 53 4.36 -4.86 2.66
C VAL A 53 5.20 -3.57 2.61
N ALA A 54 4.58 -2.40 2.80
CA ALA A 54 5.30 -1.12 2.85
C ALA A 54 6.28 -1.04 4.05
N ILE A 55 5.86 -1.53 5.22
CA ILE A 55 6.73 -1.64 6.41
C ILE A 55 7.92 -2.57 6.12
N LEU A 56 7.66 -3.71 5.48
CA LEU A 56 8.70 -4.66 5.09
C LEU A 56 9.70 -4.01 4.11
N PHE A 57 9.22 -3.30 3.10
CA PHE A 57 10.07 -2.57 2.15
C PHE A 57 10.95 -1.52 2.84
N LEU A 58 10.39 -0.78 3.80
CA LEU A 58 11.17 0.18 4.58
C LEU A 58 12.23 -0.53 5.44
N GLY A 59 11.90 -1.69 6.03
CA GLY A 59 12.85 -2.52 6.76
C GLY A 59 14.00 -3.02 5.88
N ILE A 60 13.70 -3.51 4.68
CA ILE A 60 14.70 -3.94 3.69
C ILE A 60 15.58 -2.76 3.27
N SER A 61 14.99 -1.59 3.02
CA SER A 61 15.73 -0.37 2.70
C SER A 61 16.70 0.02 3.80
N LEU A 62 16.28 -0.04 5.06
CA LEU A 62 17.14 0.29 6.19
C LEU A 62 18.29 -0.71 6.32
N PHE A 63 18.01 -2.01 6.17
CA PHE A 63 19.03 -3.05 6.17
C PHE A 63 20.03 -2.88 5.02
N ALA A 64 19.56 -2.55 3.81
CA ALA A 64 20.41 -2.27 2.66
C ALA A 64 21.32 -1.06 2.91
N PHE A 65 20.77 0.02 3.49
CA PHE A 65 21.54 1.21 3.84
C PHE A 65 22.65 0.89 4.86
N LEU A 66 22.32 0.18 5.94
CA LEU A 66 23.28 -0.23 6.97
C LEU A 66 24.35 -1.21 6.43
N SER A 67 23.98 -2.00 5.42
CA SER A 67 24.90 -2.92 4.74
C SER A 67 25.80 -2.23 3.70
N GLY A 68 25.70 -0.91 3.53
CA GLY A 68 26.49 -0.15 2.55
C GLY A 68 26.12 -0.46 1.10
N GLN A 69 24.90 -0.91 0.84
CA GLN A 69 24.43 -1.18 -0.52
C GLN A 69 24.30 0.12 -1.33
N PRO A 70 24.48 0.07 -2.67
CA PRO A 70 24.38 1.24 -3.53
C PRO A 70 22.99 1.87 -3.52
N TYR A 71 22.95 3.15 -3.91
CA TYR A 71 21.74 3.99 -3.89
C TYR A 71 20.50 3.30 -4.46
N GLY A 72 20.59 2.69 -5.64
CA GLY A 72 19.42 2.09 -6.29
C GLY A 72 18.78 0.96 -5.49
N ILE A 73 19.52 0.22 -4.66
CA ILE A 73 18.96 -0.89 -3.88
C ILE A 73 18.17 -0.34 -2.69
N TRP A 74 18.80 0.47 -1.83
CA TRP A 74 18.08 0.99 -0.67
C TRP A 74 16.97 1.96 -1.10
N TYR A 75 17.19 2.80 -2.10
CA TYR A 75 16.17 3.72 -2.60
C TYR A 75 15.00 2.98 -3.28
N GLY A 76 15.29 1.91 -4.03
CA GLY A 76 14.28 1.13 -4.74
C GLY A 76 13.22 0.51 -3.82
N PHE A 77 13.60 0.13 -2.59
CA PHE A 77 12.65 -0.31 -1.56
C PHE A 77 12.19 0.84 -0.65
N GLY A 78 13.07 1.80 -0.35
CA GLY A 78 12.82 2.86 0.62
C GLY A 78 11.71 3.80 0.18
N LEU A 79 11.71 4.21 -1.10
CA LEU A 79 10.69 5.11 -1.63
C LEU A 79 9.28 4.49 -1.61
N PRO A 80 9.02 3.30 -2.17
CA PRO A 80 7.70 2.69 -2.09
C PRO A 80 7.31 2.30 -0.67
N GLY A 81 8.25 1.90 0.18
CA GLY A 81 7.99 1.64 1.60
C GLY A 81 7.52 2.90 2.34
N LEU A 82 8.23 4.01 2.18
CA LEU A 82 7.87 5.29 2.80
C LEU A 82 6.52 5.82 2.30
N LEU A 83 6.33 5.84 0.97
CA LEU A 83 5.06 6.27 0.38
C LEU A 83 3.91 5.36 0.81
N GLY A 84 4.11 4.04 0.84
CA GLY A 84 3.10 3.09 1.28
C GLY A 84 2.68 3.31 2.74
N ILE A 85 3.64 3.57 3.65
CA ILE A 85 3.34 3.84 5.07
C ILE A 85 2.54 5.13 5.25
N ILE A 86 2.74 6.14 4.40
CA ILE A 86 2.01 7.40 4.49
C ILE A 86 0.65 7.29 3.79
N LEU A 87 0.63 6.81 2.56
CA LEU A 87 -0.56 6.81 1.71
C LEU A 87 -1.58 5.75 2.13
N CYS A 88 -1.15 4.53 2.48
CA CYS A 88 -2.10 3.46 2.82
C CYS A 88 -3.00 3.82 4.02
N PRO A 89 -2.49 4.35 5.15
CA PRO A 89 -3.35 4.76 6.26
C PRO A 89 -4.28 5.93 5.92
N ILE A 90 -3.83 6.89 5.11
CA ILE A 90 -4.65 8.02 4.66
C ILE A 90 -5.83 7.50 3.83
N LEU A 91 -5.55 6.67 2.81
CA LEU A 91 -6.58 6.11 1.94
C LEU A 91 -7.49 5.13 2.69
N LEU A 92 -6.95 4.33 3.60
CA LEU A 92 -7.73 3.44 4.47
C LEU A 92 -8.73 4.22 5.32
N ARG A 93 -8.39 5.41 5.84
CA ARG A 93 -9.34 6.26 6.57
C ARG A 93 -10.49 6.70 5.68
N THR A 94 -10.19 7.17 4.45
CA THR A 94 -11.22 7.55 3.48
C THR A 94 -12.13 6.38 3.12
N VAL A 95 -11.56 5.19 2.87
CA VAL A 95 -12.34 3.97 2.57
C VAL A 95 -13.25 3.59 3.75
N LYS A 96 -12.75 3.64 4.99
CA LYS A 96 -13.56 3.39 6.19
C LYS A 96 -14.73 4.37 6.32
N GLN A 97 -14.50 5.65 6.03
CA GLN A 97 -15.56 6.67 6.04
C GLN A 97 -16.64 6.36 5.00
N ASN A 98 -16.25 5.98 3.77
CA ASN A 98 -17.20 5.61 2.72
C ASN A 98 -18.05 4.40 3.10
N TYR A 99 -17.44 3.39 3.72
CA TYR A 99 -18.20 2.25 4.26
C TYR A 99 -19.22 2.67 5.32
N ARG A 100 -18.86 3.61 6.20
CA ARG A 100 -19.78 4.10 7.24
C ARG A 100 -20.99 4.81 6.62
N ILE A 101 -20.74 5.68 5.63
CA ILE A 101 -21.81 6.39 4.91
C ILE A 101 -22.74 5.41 4.18
N ALA A 102 -22.19 4.36 3.56
CA ALA A 102 -22.99 3.34 2.89
C ALA A 102 -23.89 2.57 3.88
N GLU A 103 -23.38 2.24 5.07
CA GLU A 103 -24.16 1.59 6.13
C GLU A 103 -25.26 2.53 6.68
N GLU A 104 -24.95 3.80 6.90
CA GLU A 104 -25.92 4.82 7.34
C GLU A 104 -27.10 4.94 6.37
N ARG A 105 -26.84 4.98 5.06
CA ARG A 105 -27.89 5.01 4.02
C ARG A 105 -28.75 3.75 4.05
N ARG A 106 -28.15 2.59 4.31
CA ARG A 106 -28.89 1.32 4.40
C ARG A 106 -29.82 1.29 5.62
N MET A 107 -29.37 1.81 6.76
CA MET A 107 -30.20 1.91 7.97
C MET A 107 -31.37 2.87 7.76
N GLN A 108 -31.12 4.06 7.21
CA GLN A 108 -32.18 5.03 6.89
C GLN A 108 -33.25 4.47 5.94
N ALA A 109 -32.84 3.66 4.95
CA ALA A 109 -33.77 3.02 4.02
C ALA A 109 -34.57 1.87 4.65
N ALA A 110 -34.09 1.29 5.76
CA ALA A 110 -34.81 0.24 6.50
C ALA A 110 -35.80 0.82 7.52
N ASP A 111 -35.60 2.07 7.95
CA ASP A 111 -36.49 2.80 8.86
C ASP A 111 -37.68 3.47 8.15
N LEU A 112 -37.64 3.59 6.80
CA LEU A 112 -38.71 4.10 5.94
C LEU A 112 -39.68 2.98 5.52
#